data_AF-A0A4R6QGZ2-F1
#
_entry.id   AF-A0A4R6QGZ2-F1
#
_cell.length_a   1.000
_cell.length_b   1.000
_cell.length_c   1.000
_cell.angle_alpha   90.00
_cell.angle_beta   90.00
_cell.angle_gamma   90.00
#
_symmetry.space_group_name_H-M   'P 1'
#
loop_
_entity.id
_entity.type
_entity.pdbx_description
1 polymer ?
#
loop_
_entity_poly.entity_id
_entity_poly.type
_entity_poly.pdbx_seq_one_letter_code
_entity_poly.pdbx_strand_id
1 'polypeptide(L)'
;MLNLLKLIFGGFSKKKSTKSIIDSKLGKLTNEYSEKDNYYSWDFELKIKKGKKIAFSLDGNLNGPFNDVLQKAYQMVDFVEDLFSEVQMELDTKFAEKKINLANDYALEDVFIYKNEETGSVDFELEFYTEGSEIMISVEFVNDKIEKIEFY
;
A
#
# COMPACT_ATOMS: atom_id res chain seq x y z
N MET A 1 7.80 1.42 -39.81
CA MET A 1 8.19 2.67 -39.11
C MET A 1 8.19 2.49 -37.58
N LEU A 2 8.69 1.35 -37.06
CA LEU A 2 8.59 1.01 -35.63
C LEU A 2 9.78 1.47 -34.76
N ASN A 3 10.81 2.10 -35.34
CA ASN A 3 12.05 2.43 -34.62
C ASN A 3 12.25 3.92 -34.29
N LEU A 4 11.29 4.80 -34.61
CA LEU A 4 11.43 6.25 -34.32
C LEU A 4 10.87 6.65 -32.94
N LEU A 5 9.90 5.91 -32.40
CA LEU A 5 9.30 6.21 -31.08
C LEU A 5 10.23 5.87 -29.90
N LYS A 6 11.19 4.95 -30.07
CA LYS A 6 12.23 4.69 -29.06
C LYS A 6 13.28 5.80 -28.94
N LEU A 7 13.37 6.72 -29.91
CA LEU A 7 14.36 7.80 -29.92
C LEU A 7 13.85 9.11 -29.30
N ILE A 8 12.53 9.32 -29.20
CA ILE A 8 11.93 10.53 -28.62
C ILE A 8 11.61 10.30 -27.13
N PHE A 9 11.29 9.07 -26.74
CA PHE A 9 11.25 8.63 -25.33
C PHE A 9 12.58 8.00 -24.90
N GLY A 10 13.70 8.55 -25.38
CA GLY A 10 14.98 8.46 -24.69
C GLY A 10 14.93 9.23 -23.38
N GLY A 11 13.89 8.97 -22.58
CA GLY A 11 13.71 9.52 -21.26
C GLY A 11 14.96 9.14 -20.49
N PHE A 12 15.66 10.15 -20.01
CA PHE A 12 16.65 9.98 -18.96
C PHE A 12 16.04 9.03 -17.94
N SER A 13 16.47 7.76 -17.93
CA SER A 13 16.14 6.90 -16.80
C SER A 13 16.86 7.60 -15.65
N LYS A 14 16.13 8.35 -14.83
CA LYS A 14 16.68 8.94 -13.61
C LYS A 14 17.39 7.79 -12.94
N LYS A 15 18.71 7.90 -12.75
CA LYS A 15 19.51 6.81 -12.18
C LYS A 15 18.94 6.56 -10.79
N LYS A 16 18.10 5.53 -10.68
CA LYS A 16 17.53 5.12 -9.41
C LYS A 16 18.62 4.40 -8.63
N SER A 17 18.72 4.74 -7.37
CA SER A 17 19.48 4.00 -6.38
C SER A 17 18.51 3.17 -5.56
N THR A 18 18.97 2.03 -5.07
CA THR A 18 18.19 1.18 -4.17
C THR A 18 18.94 1.09 -2.86
N LYS A 19 18.28 1.45 -1.77
CA LYS A 19 18.73 1.16 -0.40
C LYS A 19 17.93 0.00 0.16
N SER A 20 18.53 -0.75 1.08
CA SER A 20 17.82 -1.81 1.79
C SER A 20 18.20 -1.81 3.26
N ILE A 21 17.24 -2.15 4.10
CA ILE A 21 17.44 -2.45 5.52
C ILE A 21 16.85 -3.82 5.82
N ILE A 22 17.40 -4.51 6.82
CA ILE A 22 16.88 -5.79 7.30
C ILE A 22 16.25 -5.53 8.66
N ASP A 23 14.95 -5.79 8.73
CA ASP A 23 14.15 -5.74 9.94
C ASP A 23 13.81 -7.16 10.41
N SER A 24 13.82 -7.36 11.72
CA SER A 24 13.59 -8.69 12.32
C SER A 24 12.16 -9.22 12.15
N LYS A 25 11.16 -8.33 12.02
CA LYS A 25 9.74 -8.68 11.88
C LYS A 25 9.27 -8.57 10.43
N LEU A 26 9.66 -7.51 9.73
CA LEU A 26 9.20 -7.21 8.36
C LEU A 26 10.10 -7.81 7.26
N GLY A 27 11.29 -8.31 7.63
CA GLY A 27 12.24 -8.86 6.67
C GLY A 27 13.02 -7.76 5.94
N LYS A 28 13.17 -7.87 4.62
CA LYS A 28 13.93 -6.90 3.83
C LYS A 28 13.02 -5.78 3.37
N LEU A 29 13.31 -4.55 3.80
CA LEU A 29 12.69 -3.36 3.26
C LEU A 29 13.59 -2.74 2.19
N THR A 30 13.00 -2.25 1.11
CA THR A 30 13.70 -1.61 0.00
C THR A 30 13.16 -0.22 -0.27
N ASN A 31 14.05 0.74 -0.52
CA ASN A 31 13.66 2.05 -1.02
C ASN A 31 14.35 2.30 -2.35
N GLU A 32 13.57 2.46 -3.42
CA GLU A 32 14.06 3.00 -4.69
C GLU A 32 13.93 4.52 -4.68
N TYR A 33 15.02 5.24 -4.94
CA TYR A 33 15.02 6.70 -4.92
C TYR A 33 15.96 7.30 -5.96
N SER A 34 15.71 8.57 -6.27
CA SER A 34 16.60 9.45 -7.02
C SER A 34 17.10 10.58 -6.11
N GLU A 35 18.25 11.17 -6.43
CA GLU A 35 18.84 12.27 -5.62
C GLU A 35 17.97 13.53 -5.50
N LYS A 36 16.88 13.61 -6.28
CA LYS A 36 15.94 14.75 -6.28
C LYS A 36 14.62 14.42 -5.60
N ASP A 37 14.49 13.23 -5.02
CA ASP A 37 13.24 12.81 -4.40
C ASP A 37 13.10 13.49 -3.03
N ASN A 38 11.91 14.02 -2.77
CA ASN A 38 11.55 14.63 -1.49
C ASN A 38 10.77 13.67 -0.59
N TYR A 39 10.28 12.57 -1.17
CA TYR A 39 9.47 11.55 -0.52
C TYR A 39 10.15 10.20 -0.70
N TYR A 40 10.15 9.40 0.37
CA TYR A 40 10.82 8.11 0.39
C TYR A 40 9.84 7.08 0.94
N SER A 41 9.54 6.06 0.14
CA SER A 41 8.79 4.89 0.61
C SER A 41 9.70 3.67 0.76
N TRP A 42 9.47 2.91 1.82
CA TRP A 42 10.15 1.67 2.12
C TRP A 42 9.20 0.49 1.95
N ASP A 43 9.48 -0.31 0.93
CA ASP A 43 8.60 -1.39 0.50
C ASP A 43 9.06 -2.74 1.06
N PHE A 44 8.11 -3.59 1.46
CA PHE A 44 8.34 -5.00 1.75
C PHE A 44 7.13 -5.85 1.36
N GLU A 45 7.34 -7.16 1.24
CA GLU A 45 6.26 -8.10 0.95
C GLU A 45 5.98 -8.97 2.19
N LEU A 46 4.72 -9.05 2.59
CA LEU A 46 4.23 -9.95 3.62
C LEU A 46 3.47 -11.12 2.98
N LYS A 47 3.83 -12.35 3.36
CA LYS A 47 3.00 -13.51 3.04
C LYS A 47 2.06 -13.81 4.19
N ILE A 48 0.75 -13.59 4.00
CA ILE A 48 -0.27 -13.98 4.98
C ILE A 48 -0.57 -15.48 4.92
N LYS A 49 -1.13 -16.02 6.01
CA LYS A 49 -1.32 -17.47 6.20
C LYS A 49 -2.24 -18.09 5.14
N LYS A 50 -3.23 -17.34 4.67
CA LYS A 50 -4.25 -17.80 3.70
C LYS A 50 -4.45 -16.80 2.56
N GLY A 51 -3.37 -16.40 1.89
CA GLY A 51 -3.51 -15.49 0.75
C GLY A 51 -2.28 -15.36 -0.11
N LYS A 52 -2.37 -14.39 -1.02
CA LYS A 52 -1.25 -13.91 -1.82
C LYS A 52 -0.29 -13.11 -0.92
N LYS A 53 0.84 -12.74 -1.52
CA LYS A 53 1.70 -11.74 -0.89
C LYS A 53 0.99 -10.39 -0.95
N ILE A 54 1.08 -9.65 0.14
CA ILE A 54 0.65 -8.26 0.24
C ILE A 54 1.91 -7.41 0.18
N ALA A 55 1.91 -6.41 -0.69
CA ALA A 55 2.92 -5.37 -0.71
C ALA A 55 2.59 -4.32 0.35
N PHE A 56 3.59 -3.93 1.11
CA PHE A 56 3.50 -2.84 2.08
C PHE A 56 4.43 -1.73 1.64
N SER A 57 3.94 -0.50 1.69
CA SER A 57 4.68 0.72 1.35
C SER A 57 4.63 1.65 2.56
N LEU A 58 5.81 1.99 3.10
CA LEU A 58 5.95 2.71 4.36
C LEU A 58 6.63 4.07 4.15
N ASP A 59 5.98 5.14 4.58
CA ASP A 59 6.61 6.47 4.59
C ASP A 59 7.87 6.52 5.44
N GLY A 60 8.85 7.25 4.93
CA GLY A 60 10.10 7.46 5.64
C GLY A 60 11.02 8.51 5.02
N ASN A 61 12.30 8.28 5.23
CA ASN A 61 13.39 9.07 4.68
C ASN A 61 14.51 8.16 4.17
N LEU A 62 15.60 8.74 3.71
CA LEU A 62 16.77 8.00 3.21
C LEU A 62 17.35 6.96 4.19
N ASN A 63 17.04 7.01 5.48
CA ASN A 63 17.59 6.11 6.50
C ASN A 63 16.64 5.01 6.96
N GLY A 64 15.37 5.04 6.56
CA GLY A 64 14.37 4.05 6.95
C GLY A 64 12.96 4.65 6.96
N PRO A 65 11.94 3.82 7.22
CA PRO A 65 10.61 4.29 7.57
C PRO A 65 10.67 5.21 8.80
N PHE A 66 9.69 6.11 8.94
CA PHE A 66 9.54 6.83 10.21
C PHE A 66 9.19 5.86 11.35
N ASN A 67 9.60 6.17 12.58
CA ASN A 67 9.46 5.24 13.71
C ASN A 67 7.99 4.91 14.05
N ASP A 68 7.11 5.91 13.97
CA ASP A 68 5.67 5.79 14.17
C ASP A 68 5.00 4.98 13.06
N VAL A 69 5.39 5.21 11.80
CA VAL A 69 4.99 4.41 10.63
C VAL A 69 5.45 2.95 10.78
N LEU A 70 6.70 2.72 11.18
CA LEU A 70 7.25 1.38 11.39
C LEU A 70 6.52 0.62 12.50
N GLN A 71 6.18 1.31 13.60
CA GLN A 71 5.36 0.74 14.66
C GLN A 71 3.98 0.33 14.15
N LYS A 72 3.31 1.18 13.37
CA LYS A 72 2.03 0.83 12.75
C LYS A 72 2.17 -0.38 11.82
N ALA A 73 3.23 -0.44 11.00
CA ALA A 73 3.51 -1.59 10.14
C ALA A 73 3.65 -2.90 10.93
N TYR A 74 4.38 -2.88 12.06
CA TYR A 74 4.48 -4.05 12.93
C TYR A 74 3.12 -4.49 13.44
N GLN A 75 2.23 -3.57 13.80
CA GLN A 75 0.90 -3.93 14.25
C GLN A 75 0.08 -4.50 13.08
N MET A 76 0.09 -3.84 11.90
CA MET A 76 -0.65 -4.26 10.71
C MET A 76 -0.32 -5.70 10.29
N VAL A 77 0.95 -6.12 10.37
CA VAL A 77 1.35 -7.50 10.09
C VAL A 77 0.58 -8.53 10.96
N ASP A 78 0.19 -8.15 12.17
CA ASP A 78 -0.51 -9.04 13.09
C ASP A 78 -2.04 -9.04 12.90
N PHE A 79 -2.63 -7.94 12.40
CA PHE A 79 -4.10 -7.76 12.41
C PHE A 79 -4.74 -7.41 11.06
N VAL A 80 -3.97 -7.24 9.96
CA VAL A 80 -4.54 -6.79 8.67
C VAL A 80 -5.67 -7.67 8.14
N GLU A 81 -5.62 -8.99 8.40
CA GLU A 81 -6.68 -9.92 8.02
C GLU A 81 -8.00 -9.64 8.78
N ASP A 82 -7.93 -9.13 10.02
CA ASP A 82 -9.11 -8.84 10.84
C ASP A 82 -9.89 -7.63 10.30
N LEU A 83 -9.20 -6.68 9.66
CA LEU A 83 -9.81 -5.49 9.06
C LEU A 83 -10.78 -5.83 7.92
N PHE A 84 -10.66 -6.98 7.29
CA PHE A 84 -11.51 -7.35 6.14
C PHE A 84 -12.98 -7.42 6.55
N SER A 85 -13.24 -7.91 7.76
CA SER A 85 -14.58 -8.00 8.31
C SER A 85 -15.18 -6.61 8.55
N GLU A 86 -14.38 -5.67 9.05
CA GLU A 86 -14.78 -4.28 9.27
C GLU A 86 -15.08 -3.58 7.94
N VAL A 87 -14.20 -3.71 6.95
CA VAL A 87 -14.41 -3.14 5.62
C VAL A 87 -15.65 -3.74 4.95
N GLN A 88 -15.84 -5.06 5.02
CA GLN A 88 -17.04 -5.70 4.45
C GLN A 88 -18.32 -5.17 5.08
N MET A 89 -18.35 -4.99 6.42
CA MET A 89 -19.50 -4.41 7.10
C MET A 89 -19.79 -2.98 6.65
N GLU A 90 -18.75 -2.18 6.45
CA GLU A 90 -18.90 -0.80 5.99
C GLU A 90 -19.42 -0.74 4.54
N LEU A 91 -18.92 -1.62 3.66
CA LEU A 91 -19.41 -1.78 2.30
C LEU A 91 -20.88 -2.20 2.25
N ASP A 92 -21.27 -3.19 3.04
CA ASP A 92 -22.66 -3.66 3.13
C ASP A 92 -23.60 -2.57 3.65
N THR A 93 -23.09 -1.66 4.48
CA THR A 93 -23.86 -0.55 5.07
C THR A 93 -24.01 0.62 4.10
N LYS A 94 -22.91 1.07 3.48
CA LYS A 94 -22.89 2.28 2.64
C LYS A 94 -23.18 2.00 1.15
N PHE A 95 -22.94 0.78 0.68
CA PHE A 95 -22.98 0.41 -0.73
C PHE A 95 -23.66 -0.95 -0.97
N ALA A 96 -24.71 -1.26 -0.19
CA ALA A 96 -25.44 -2.53 -0.24
C ALA A 96 -25.90 -2.92 -1.65
N GLU A 97 -26.21 -1.95 -2.51
CA GLU A 97 -26.65 -2.16 -3.89
C GLU A 97 -25.58 -2.75 -4.81
N LYS A 98 -24.29 -2.55 -4.48
CA LYS A 98 -23.17 -3.10 -5.26
C LYS A 98 -22.96 -4.58 -5.04
N LYS A 99 -23.48 -5.15 -3.94
CA LYS A 99 -23.39 -6.58 -3.59
C LYS A 99 -21.96 -7.14 -3.63
N ILE A 100 -21.02 -6.37 -3.08
CA ILE A 100 -19.59 -6.72 -3.06
C ILE A 100 -19.35 -7.81 -2.02
N ASN A 101 -18.54 -8.82 -2.38
CA ASN A 101 -18.03 -9.80 -1.44
C ASN A 101 -16.50 -9.78 -1.45
N LEU A 102 -15.90 -9.02 -0.53
CA LEU A 102 -14.44 -8.86 -0.45
C LEU A 102 -13.72 -10.21 -0.31
N ALA A 103 -14.25 -11.13 0.48
CA ALA A 103 -13.58 -12.40 0.76
C ALA A 103 -13.52 -13.34 -0.44
N ASN A 104 -14.47 -13.24 -1.37
CA ASN A 104 -14.56 -14.11 -2.54
C ASN A 104 -14.03 -13.45 -3.82
N ASP A 105 -14.29 -12.16 -3.98
CA ASP A 105 -14.13 -11.48 -5.27
C ASP A 105 -12.84 -10.65 -5.32
N TYR A 106 -12.25 -10.35 -4.16
CA TYR A 106 -11.10 -9.45 -4.05
C TYR A 106 -9.96 -10.07 -3.24
N ALA A 107 -8.74 -9.67 -3.58
CA ALA A 107 -7.54 -9.91 -2.78
C ALA A 107 -7.00 -8.56 -2.31
N LEU A 108 -6.60 -8.46 -1.04
CA LEU A 108 -5.74 -7.35 -0.61
C LEU A 108 -4.38 -7.52 -1.28
N GLU A 109 -3.96 -6.55 -2.07
CA GLU A 109 -2.65 -6.57 -2.73
C GLU A 109 -1.70 -5.53 -2.13
N ASP A 110 -2.19 -4.35 -1.77
CA ASP A 110 -1.36 -3.26 -1.27
C ASP A 110 -1.85 -2.67 0.06
N VAL A 111 -0.89 -2.33 0.91
CA VAL A 111 -1.10 -1.59 2.16
C VAL A 111 -0.13 -0.41 2.20
N PHE A 112 -0.66 0.80 2.25
CA PHE A 112 0.12 2.03 2.38
C PHE A 112 0.02 2.52 3.82
N ILE A 113 1.15 2.81 4.45
CA ILE A 113 1.18 3.39 5.80
C ILE A 113 1.97 4.67 5.73
N TYR A 114 1.29 5.78 5.98
CA TYR A 114 1.82 7.11 5.70
C TYR A 114 1.61 8.05 6.87
N LYS A 115 2.43 9.09 6.91
CA LYS A 115 2.28 10.16 7.89
C LYS A 115 1.44 11.27 7.28
N ASN A 116 0.27 11.50 7.84
CA ASN A 116 -0.60 12.58 7.40
C ASN A 116 0.01 13.92 7.83
N GLU A 117 0.38 14.75 6.85
CA GLU A 117 1.03 16.04 7.11
C GLU A 117 0.10 17.06 7.77
N GLU A 118 -1.22 16.96 7.54
CA GLU A 118 -2.20 17.91 8.06
C GLU A 118 -2.54 17.63 9.53
N THR A 119 -2.70 16.35 9.87
CA THR A 119 -3.13 15.91 11.21
C THR A 119 -1.96 15.49 12.10
N GLY A 120 -0.82 15.12 11.49
CA GLY A 120 0.32 14.49 12.17
C GLY A 120 0.08 13.04 12.60
N SER A 121 -1.06 12.42 12.23
CA SER A 121 -1.35 11.02 12.51
C SER A 121 -0.60 10.08 11.57
N VAL A 122 -0.53 8.80 11.96
CA VAL A 122 -0.14 7.71 11.07
C VAL A 122 -1.42 7.07 10.58
N ASP A 123 -1.73 7.30 9.33
CA ASP A 123 -2.91 6.79 8.64
C ASP A 123 -2.49 5.64 7.71
N PHE A 124 -3.46 4.88 7.22
CA PHE A 124 -3.17 3.79 6.29
C PHE A 124 -4.28 3.56 5.30
N GLU A 125 -3.91 2.99 4.16
CA GLU A 125 -4.83 2.66 3.08
C GLU A 125 -4.68 1.18 2.71
N LEU A 126 -5.79 0.54 2.41
CA LEU A 126 -5.86 -0.83 1.91
C LEU A 126 -6.39 -0.82 0.48
N GLU A 127 -5.69 -1.47 -0.45
CA GLU A 127 -6.16 -1.64 -1.81
C GLU A 127 -6.48 -3.11 -2.12
N PHE A 128 -7.75 -3.34 -2.46
CA PHE A 128 -8.28 -4.63 -2.82
C PHE A 128 -8.51 -4.70 -4.33
N TYR A 129 -8.02 -5.76 -4.95
CA TYR A 129 -8.10 -5.98 -6.40
C TYR A 129 -8.83 -7.28 -6.72
N THR A 130 -9.64 -7.26 -7.78
CA THR A 130 -10.24 -8.50 -8.30
C THR A 130 -9.26 -9.29 -9.15
N GLU A 131 -9.32 -10.63 -9.11
CA GLU A 131 -8.56 -11.44 -10.06
C GLU A 131 -9.13 -11.30 -11.49
N GLY A 132 -8.37 -10.65 -12.38
CA GLY A 132 -8.67 -10.60 -13.81
C GLY A 132 -9.68 -9.52 -14.24
N SER A 133 -10.07 -8.61 -13.34
CA SER A 133 -10.78 -7.38 -13.68
C SER A 133 -9.99 -6.17 -13.17
N GLU A 134 -10.20 -5.00 -13.79
CA GLU A 134 -9.51 -3.75 -13.43
C GLU A 134 -10.17 -3.02 -12.24
N ILE A 135 -11.19 -3.62 -11.60
CA ILE A 135 -11.90 -2.97 -10.49
C ILE A 135 -11.06 -3.04 -9.21
N MET A 136 -10.82 -1.87 -8.63
CA MET A 136 -10.11 -1.70 -7.36
C MET A 136 -11.03 -1.09 -6.31
N ILE A 137 -10.92 -1.56 -5.07
CA ILE A 137 -11.50 -0.92 -3.89
C ILE A 137 -10.36 -0.38 -3.04
N SER A 138 -10.28 0.94 -2.89
CA SER A 138 -9.37 1.60 -1.95
C SER A 138 -10.14 1.99 -0.69
N VAL A 139 -9.55 1.73 0.46
CA VAL A 139 -10.13 2.01 1.77
C VAL A 139 -9.14 2.77 2.62
N GLU A 140 -9.46 4.02 2.93
CA GLU A 140 -8.63 4.90 3.74
C GLU A 140 -9.05 4.85 5.21
N PHE A 141 -8.07 4.63 6.09
CA PHE A 141 -8.22 4.65 7.53
C PHE A 141 -7.47 5.85 8.13
N VAL A 142 -8.22 6.74 8.76
CA VAL A 142 -7.69 7.91 9.49
C VAL A 142 -7.91 7.70 10.98
N ASN A 143 -6.85 7.76 11.77
CA ASN A 143 -6.89 7.43 13.21
C ASN A 143 -7.59 6.08 13.51
N ASP A 144 -7.22 5.04 12.76
CA ASP A 144 -7.75 3.68 12.90
C ASP A 144 -9.27 3.54 12.65
N LYS A 145 -9.86 4.42 11.84
CA LYS A 145 -11.27 4.36 11.43
C LYS A 145 -11.41 4.56 9.93
N ILE A 146 -12.33 3.83 9.30
CA ILE A 146 -12.65 4.01 7.88
C ILE A 146 -13.22 5.42 7.67
N GLU A 147 -12.45 6.26 6.96
CA GLU A 147 -12.87 7.60 6.56
C GLU A 147 -13.46 7.58 5.15
N LYS A 148 -12.85 6.79 4.25
CA LYS A 148 -13.17 6.81 2.83
C LYS A 148 -13.15 5.41 2.21
N ILE A 149 -14.06 5.19 1.26
CA ILE A 149 -14.07 4.01 0.39
C ILE A 149 -14.27 4.51 -1.04
N GLU A 150 -13.36 4.14 -1.93
CA GLU A 150 -13.39 4.51 -3.35
C GLU A 150 -13.35 3.27 -4.25
N PHE A 151 -13.99 3.41 -5.43
CA PHE A 151 -14.06 2.38 -6.46
C PHE A 151 -13.46 2.93 -7.74
N TYR A 152 -12.50 2.22 -8.32
CA TYR A 152 -11.85 2.57 -9.58
C TYR A 152 -12.11 1.51 -10.64
#